data_AF-A0A290SBH8-F1
#
_entry.id   AF-A0A290SBH8-F1
#
_cell.length_a   1.000
_cell.length_b   1.000
_cell.length_c   1.000
_cell.angle_alpha   90.00
_cell.angle_beta   90.00
_cell.angle_gamma   90.00
#
_symmetry.space_group_name_H-M   'P 1'
#
loop_
_entity.id
_entity.type
_entity.pdbx_description
1 polymer ?
#
loop_
_entity_poly.entity_id
_entity_poly.type
_entity_poly.pdbx_seq_one_letter_code
_entity_poly.pdbx_strand_id
1 'polypeptide(L)' 'MTHKNEAEVRKGRHCVSALHAHLVFVTKYRRKVFNYVILNRLEAILLGVCKDFEVDLVELNGEQDHVHLLIEYPPIA' A
#
# COMPACT_ATOMS: atom_id res chain seq x y z
N MET A 1 24.92 -7.36 18.92
CA MET A 1 23.50 -7.11 18.57
C MET A 1 23.50 -6.09 17.45
N THR A 2 23.61 -6.57 16.22
CA THR A 2 23.73 -5.73 15.02
C THR A 2 22.38 -5.10 14.73
N HIS A 3 22.27 -3.79 14.93
CA HIS A 3 21.14 -3.00 14.44
C HIS A 3 21.17 -3.05 12.92
N LYS A 4 20.32 -3.89 12.32
CA LYS A 4 20.08 -3.89 10.88
C LYS A 4 19.06 -2.79 10.55
N ASN A 5 19.51 -1.54 10.63
CA ASN A 5 18.78 -0.39 10.09
C ASN A 5 19.26 -0.12 8.65
N GLU A 6 19.10 -1.10 7.78
CA GLU A 6 19.10 -0.87 6.34
C GLU A 6 17.65 -0.96 5.92
N ALA A 7 17.01 0.19 5.69
CA ALA A 7 15.77 0.19 4.92
C ALA A 7 16.09 -0.48 3.58
N GLU A 8 15.39 -1.56 3.24
CA GLU A 8 15.58 -2.22 1.96
C GLU A 8 15.21 -1.21 0.87
N VAL A 9 16.21 -0.71 0.15
CA VAL A 9 16.03 0.33 -0.87
C VAL A 9 15.94 -0.32 -2.25
N ARG A 10 14.93 0.07 -3.03
CA ARG A 10 14.84 -0.25 -4.45
C ARG A 10 16.02 0.35 -5.21
N LYS A 11 16.61 -0.44 -6.10
CA LYS A 11 17.71 -0.04 -6.98
C LYS A 11 17.27 -0.12 -8.44
N GLY A 12 17.19 1.04 -9.08
CA GLY A 12 17.07 1.15 -10.53
C GLY A 12 18.43 1.33 -11.20
N ARG A 13 18.44 1.51 -12.52
CA ARG A 13 19.68 1.67 -13.32
C ARG A 13 20.47 2.94 -12.97
N HIS A 14 19.75 4.01 -12.62
CA HIS A 14 20.32 5.33 -12.32
C HIS A 14 19.72 5.97 -11.05
N CYS A 15 18.93 5.21 -10.29
CA CYS A 15 18.27 5.69 -9.08
C CYS A 15 18.34 4.63 -7.97
N VAL A 16 18.44 5.11 -6.73
CA VAL A 16 18.24 4.30 -5.53
C VAL A 16 17.22 5.04 -4.69
N SER A 17 16.17 4.35 -4.25
CA SER A 17 15.01 4.99 -3.65
C SER A 17 14.31 4.06 -2.67
N ALA A 18 13.64 4.65 -1.68
CA ALA A 18 12.66 3.97 -0.83
C ALA A 18 11.43 4.88 -0.67
N LEU A 19 10.67 5.03 -1.76
CA LEU A 19 9.53 5.94 -1.79
C LEU A 19 8.28 5.23 -1.29
N HIS A 20 7.85 5.62 -0.09
CA HIS A 20 6.64 5.11 0.53
C HIS A 20 5.54 6.17 0.53
N ALA A 21 4.30 5.76 0.28
CA ALA A 21 3.13 6.61 0.46
C ALA A 21 2.11 5.90 1.35
N HIS A 22 1.52 6.67 2.26
CA HIS A 22 0.40 6.23 3.08
C HIS A 22 -0.89 6.79 2.48
N LEU A 23 -1.68 5.93 1.85
CA LEU A 23 -2.94 6.29 1.20
C LEU A 23 -4.10 5.90 2.11
N VAL A 24 -5.09 6.80 2.22
CA VAL A 24 -6.31 6.54 2.98
C VAL A 24 -7.52 6.73 2.09
N PHE A 25 -8.27 5.66 1.85
CA PHE A 25 -9.54 5.73 1.13
C PHE A 25 -10.70 5.68 2.11
N VAL A 26 -11.59 6.65 2.02
CA VAL A 26 -12.81 6.72 2.83
C VAL A 26 -14.02 6.37 1.99
N THR A 27 -14.98 5.70 2.61
CA THR A 27 -16.28 5.43 2.01
C THR A 27 -17.04 6.74 1.78
N LYS A 28 -17.94 6.74 0.78
CA LYS A 28 -18.81 7.89 0.53
C LYS A 28 -19.63 8.21 1.79
N TYR A 29 -19.51 9.44 2.28
CA TYR A 29 -20.12 9.92 3.54
C TYR A 29 -19.63 9.19 4.81
N ARG A 30 -18.46 8.54 4.79
CA ARG A 30 -17.93 7.76 5.93
C ARG A 30 -18.95 6.74 6.47
N ARG A 31 -19.69 6.10 5.56
CA ARG A 31 -20.64 5.07 5.93
C ARG A 31 -19.87 3.82 6.36
N LYS A 32 -20.30 3.22 7.47
CA LYS A 32 -19.72 2.00 8.04
C LYS A 32 -20.13 0.75 7.25
N VAL A 33 -19.70 0.67 6.00
CA VAL A 33 -20.10 -0.39 5.05
C VAL A 33 -19.05 -1.48 4.87
N PHE A 34 -17.81 -1.24 5.29
CA PHE A 34 -16.77 -2.27 5.23
C PHE A 34 -17.01 -3.31 6.33
N ASN A 35 -17.07 -4.56 5.89
CA ASN A 35 -17.06 -5.75 6.73
C ASN A 35 -15.91 -6.64 6.26
N TYR A 36 -15.64 -7.72 7.01
CA TYR A 36 -14.54 -8.63 6.73
C TYR A 36 -14.54 -9.17 5.28
N VAL A 37 -15.71 -9.54 4.75
CA VAL A 37 -15.84 -10.06 3.38
C VAL A 37 -15.48 -9.00 2.34
N ILE A 38 -15.91 -7.75 2.55
CA ILE A 38 -15.59 -6.64 1.66
C ILE A 38 -14.10 -6.28 1.75
N LEU A 39 -13.53 -6.25 2.95
CA LEU A 39 -12.11 -5.94 3.16
C LEU A 39 -11.21 -6.98 2.48
N ASN A 40 -11.48 -8.28 2.63
CA ASN A 40 -10.72 -9.33 1.96
C ASN A 40 -10.80 -9.22 0.43
N ARG A 41 -11.98 -8.90 -0.11
CA ARG A 41 -12.14 -8.70 -1.56
C ARG A 41 -11.39 -7.45 -2.02
N LEU A 42 -11.44 -6.38 -1.23
CA LEU A 42 -10.77 -5.12 -1.52
C LEU A 42 -9.25 -5.29 -1.52
N GLU A 43 -8.71 -6.05 -0.58
CA GLU A 43 -7.29 -6.42 -0.54
C GLU A 43 -6.85 -7.13 -1.82
N ALA A 44 -7.58 -8.15 -2.26
CA ALA A 44 -7.27 -8.86 -3.51
C ALA A 44 -7.31 -7.94 -4.75
N ILE A 45 -8.26 -7.00 -4.79
CA ILE A 45 -8.35 -6.00 -5.87
C ILE A 45 -7.15 -5.05 -5.81
N LEU A 46 -6.82 -4.53 -4.64
CA LEU A 46 -5.72 -3.58 -4.46
C LEU A 46 -4.38 -4.22 -4.77
N LEU A 47 -4.16 -5.49 -4.40
CA LEU A 47 -2.98 -6.26 -4.80
C LEU A 47 -2.86 -6.35 -6.33
N GLY A 48 -3.97 -6.63 -7.03
CA GLY A 48 -4.00 -6.67 -8.49
C GLY A 48 -3.67 -5.31 -9.10
N VAL A 49 -4.30 -4.24 -8.62
CA VAL A 49 -4.05 -2.87 -9.10
C VAL A 49 -2.61 -2.46 -8.83
N CYS A 50 -2.08 -2.65 -7.63
CA CYS A 50 -0.70 -2.30 -7.30
C CYS A 50 0.29 -3.01 -8.25
N LYS A 51 0.05 -4.29 -8.55
CA LYS A 51 0.86 -5.04 -9.53
C LYS A 51 0.81 -4.42 -10.93
N ASP A 52 -0.36 -4.01 -11.40
CA ASP A 52 -0.51 -3.37 -12.72
C ASP A 52 0.24 -2.02 -12.83
N PHE A 53 0.46 -1.35 -11.69
CA PHE A 53 1.20 -0.08 -11.59
C PHE A 53 2.67 -0.25 -11.16
N GLU A 54 3.18 -1.48 -11.05
CA GLU A 54 4.53 -1.78 -10.54
C GLU A 54 4.80 -1.23 -9.11
N VAL A 55 3.73 -1.10 -8.33
CA VAL A 55 3.73 -0.67 -6.94
C VAL A 55 3.67 -1.88 -6.02
N ASP A 56 4.45 -1.86 -4.94
CA ASP A 56 4.40 -2.89 -3.91
C ASP A 56 3.43 -2.46 -2.81
N LEU A 57 2.43 -3.30 -2.50
CA LEU A 57 1.56 -3.10 -1.35
C LEU A 57 2.24 -3.69 -0.12
N VAL A 58 2.75 -2.82 0.75
CA VAL A 58 3.52 -3.20 1.95
C VAL A 58 2.59 -3.58 3.10
N GLU A 59 1.54 -2.79 3.31
CA GLU A 59 0.57 -3.04 4.37
C GLU A 59 -0.81 -2.55 3.94
N LEU A 60 -1.85 -3.29 4.34
CA LEU A 60 -3.24 -2.89 4.17
C LEU A 60 -4.01 -3.18 5.45
N ASN A 61 -4.62 -2.14 6.01
CA ASN A 61 -5.52 -2.25 7.15
C ASN A 61 -6.85 -1.54 6.84
N GLY A 62 -7.94 -2.05 7.40
CA GLY A 62 -9.27 -1.52 7.14
C GLY A 62 -10.12 -1.42 8.39
N GLU A 63 -10.81 -0.30 8.51
CA GLU A 63 -11.87 -0.05 9.48
C GLU A 63 -13.23 -0.07 8.77
N GLN A 64 -14.32 0.14 9.51
CA GLN A 64 -15.67 0.02 8.95
C GLN A 64 -16.00 1.05 7.85
N ASP A 65 -15.31 2.18 7.79
CA ASP A 65 -15.60 3.29 6.87
C ASP A 65 -14.39 3.79 6.08
N HIS A 66 -13.20 3.23 6.29
CA HIS A 66 -11.98 3.62 5.60
C HIS A 66 -10.93 2.49 5.55
N VAL A 67 -9.99 2.59 4.62
CA VAL A 67 -8.82 1.70 4.52
C VAL A 67 -7.54 2.50 4.42
N HIS A 68 -6.50 1.99 5.06
CA HIS A 68 -5.13 2.47 5.07
C HIS A 68 -4.26 1.55 4.23
N LEU A 69 -3.51 2.12 3.29
CA LEU A 69 -2.54 1.39 2.49
C LEU A 69 -1.17 2.03 2.69
N LEU A 70 -0.17 1.22 3.00
CA LEU A 70 1.22 1.59 2.86
C LEU A 70 1.73 0.96 1.56
N ILE A 71 2.14 1.81 0.62
CA ILE A 71 2.67 1.37 -0.66
C ILE A 71 4.11 1.84 -0.86
N GLU A 72 4.92 1.04 -1.54
CA GLU A 72 6.21 1.44 -2.09
C GLU A 72 6.11 1.57 -3.61
N TYR A 73 6.44 2.73 -4.16
CA TYR A 73 6.29 3.03 -5.58
C TYR A 73 7.63 3.44 -6.22
N PRO A 74 7.83 3.20 -7.52
CA PRO A 74 9.06 3.60 -8.19
C PRO A 74 9.13 5.14 -8.32
N PRO A 75 10.33 5.74 -8.25
CA PRO A 75 10.54 7.13 -8.66
C PRO A 75 10.28 7.23 -10.16
N ILE A 76 9.14 7.81 -10.55
CA ILE A 76 8.62 8.11 -11.91
C ILE A 76 9.32 7.31 -13.03
N ALA A 77 8.64 6.28 -13.55
CA ALA A 77 9.05 5.54 -14.74
C ALA A 77 9.12 6.43 -15.99
#